data_AF-A0AA87Z377-F1
#
_entry.id   AF-A0AA87Z377-F1
#
_cell.length_a   1.000
_cell.length_b   1.000
_cell.length_c   1.000
_cell.angle_alpha   90.00
_cell.angle_beta   90.00
_cell.angle_gamma   90.00
#
_symmetry.space_group_name_H-M   'P 1'
#
loop_
_entity.id
_entity.type
_entity.pdbx_description
1 polymer ?
#
loop_
_entity_poly.entity_id
_entity_poly.type
_entity_poly.pdbx_seq_one_letter_code
_entity_poly.pdbx_strand_id
1 'polypeptide(L)'
;MGILTPKGNLSVSQQNLVQYCAPGNCSDQIRFTVLNCILLVHDKFVFANNATIQYVNDTITTRCAKQDQDLIIASGPPKNSGIKVNQKTYVSVVSALLVFLAIFNM
;
A
#
# COMPACT_ATOMS: atom_id res chain seq x y z
N MET A 1 11.49 19.18 24.50
CA MET A 1 11.67 18.35 23.28
C MET A 1 10.30 18.20 22.64
N GLY A 2 10.04 18.91 21.54
CA GLY A 2 8.78 18.78 20.81
C GLY A 2 8.81 17.52 19.98
N ILE A 3 7.99 16.53 20.32
CA ILE A 3 7.77 15.36 19.46
C ILE A 3 6.99 15.88 18.26
N LEU A 4 7.64 15.92 17.10
CA LEU A 4 6.97 16.20 15.83
C LEU A 4 5.99 15.04 15.58
N THR A 5 4.71 15.24 15.89
CA THR A 5 3.66 14.30 15.48
C THR A 5 3.28 14.58 14.03
N PRO A 6 3.43 13.60 13.11
CA PRO A 6 3.00 13.74 11.74
C PRO A 6 1.47 13.74 11.68
N LYS A 7 0.89 14.94 11.69
CA LYS A 7 -0.52 15.18 11.36
C LYS A 7 -0.58 16.00 10.08
N GLY A 8 -1.13 15.39 9.04
CA GLY A 8 -1.41 16.07 7.77
C GLY A 8 -2.25 15.15 6.89
N ASN A 9 -3.30 15.70 6.30
CA ASN A 9 -4.02 15.03 5.21
C ASN A 9 -3.38 15.48 3.90
N LEU A 10 -2.97 14.54 3.04
CA LEU A 10 -2.50 14.88 1.71
C LEU A 10 -3.73 15.06 0.82
N SER A 11 -4.02 16.32 0.48
CA SER A 11 -5.13 16.70 -0.39
C SER A 11 -4.62 17.63 -1.49
N VAL A 12 -4.73 17.20 -2.74
CA VAL A 12 -4.37 17.97 -3.93
C VAL A 12 -5.57 17.94 -4.87
N SER A 13 -6.13 19.11 -5.15
CA SER A 13 -7.23 19.24 -6.11
C SER A 13 -6.77 18.91 -7.53
N GLN A 14 -7.69 18.45 -8.37
CA GLN A 14 -7.44 18.11 -9.77
C GLN A 14 -6.76 19.25 -10.55
N GLN A 15 -7.11 20.49 -10.25
CA GLN A 15 -6.53 21.68 -10.90
C GLN A 15 -5.03 21.84 -10.61
N ASN A 16 -4.60 21.43 -9.42
CA ASN A 16 -3.21 21.52 -8.97
C ASN A 16 -2.41 20.23 -9.26
N LEU A 17 -3.09 19.14 -9.66
CA LEU A 17 -2.47 17.84 -9.89
C LEU A 17 -1.41 17.89 -11.00
N VAL A 18 -1.62 18.68 -12.05
CA VAL A 18 -0.64 18.84 -13.14
C VAL A 18 0.67 19.40 -12.61
N GLN A 19 0.62 20.50 -11.84
CA GLN A 19 1.81 21.12 -11.27
C GLN A 19 2.43 20.25 -10.17
N TYR A 20 1.61 19.60 -9.35
CA TYR A 20 2.05 18.70 -8.30
C TYR A 20 2.81 17.48 -8.86
N CYS A 21 2.34 16.93 -9.99
CA CYS A 21 2.88 15.73 -10.64
C CYS A 21 3.96 16.01 -11.69
N ALA A 22 4.24 17.27 -12.00
CA ALA A 22 5.29 17.62 -12.95
C ALA A 22 6.66 17.11 -12.46
N PRO A 23 7.55 16.63 -13.36
CA PRO A 23 8.88 16.16 -12.97
C PRO A 23 9.63 17.20 -12.12
N GLY A 24 10.22 16.76 -11.02
CA GLY A 24 10.96 17.61 -10.08
C GLY A 24 10.10 18.43 -9.11
N ASN A 25 8.78 18.35 -9.17
CA ASN A 25 7.88 19.06 -8.26
C ASN A 25 7.54 18.25 -7.00
N CYS A 26 6.47 18.67 -6.31
CA CYS A 26 6.03 18.17 -5.02
C CYS A 26 5.89 16.65 -4.95
N SER A 27 5.33 16.00 -5.98
CA SER A 27 5.17 14.55 -5.99
C SER A 27 6.51 13.81 -5.90
N ASP A 28 7.52 14.25 -6.65
CA ASP A 28 8.87 13.68 -6.62
C ASP A 28 9.57 13.95 -5.29
N GLN A 29 9.47 15.18 -4.77
CA GLN A 29 10.04 15.53 -3.47
C GLN A 29 9.43 14.71 -2.33
N ILE A 30 8.12 14.51 -2.34
CA ILE A 30 7.45 13.69 -1.33
C ILE A 30 7.90 12.24 -1.46
N ARG A 31 7.87 11.66 -2.66
CA ARG A 31 8.15 10.23 -2.88
C ARG A 31 9.62 9.86 -2.67
N PHE A 32 10.53 10.62 -3.25
CA PHE A 32 11.95 10.27 -3.28
C PHE A 32 12.75 10.85 -2.12
N THR A 33 12.30 11.95 -1.52
CA THR A 33 13.00 12.60 -0.41
C THR A 33 12.31 12.30 0.92
N VAL A 34 11.05 12.71 1.09
CA VAL A 34 10.38 12.66 2.39
C VAL A 34 10.07 11.23 2.81
N LEU A 35 9.34 10.47 1.98
CA LEU A 35 8.96 9.10 2.30
C LEU A 35 10.18 8.19 2.47
N ASN A 36 11.21 8.39 1.63
CA ASN A 36 12.46 7.65 1.73
C ASN A 36 13.21 7.95 3.04
N CYS A 37 13.30 9.23 3.44
CA CYS A 37 13.91 9.63 4.71
C CYS A 37 13.21 8.96 5.90
N ILE A 38 11.87 8.90 5.89
CA ILE A 38 11.12 8.21 6.95
C ILE A 38 11.45 6.72 6.96
N LEU A 39 11.51 6.04 5.79
CA LEU A 39 11.86 4.61 5.71
C LEU A 39 13.26 4.31 6.24
N LEU A 40 14.23 5.23 6.06
CA LEU A 40 15.58 5.06 6.58
C LEU A 40 15.65 5.11 8.10
N VAL A 41 14.73 5.82 8.75
CA VAL A 41 14.67 5.96 10.22
C VAL A 41 13.70 4.94 10.85
N HIS A 42 12.62 4.62 10.15
CA HIS A 42 11.52 3.81 10.63
C HIS A 42 11.04 2.83 9.55
N ASP A 43 11.45 1.57 9.67
CA ASP A 43 11.10 0.48 8.75
C ASP A 43 9.58 0.23 8.66
N LYS A 44 8.84 0.48 9.76
CA LYS A 44 7.39 0.24 9.89
C LYS A 44 6.64 1.47 10.34
N PHE A 45 6.82 2.57 9.62
CA PHE A 45 6.12 3.80 9.90
C PHE A 45 4.67 3.79 9.38
N VAL A 46 3.74 4.25 10.24
CA VAL A 46 2.33 4.43 9.92
C VAL A 46 1.91 5.85 10.29
N PHE A 47 1.26 6.55 9.35
CA PHE A 47 0.75 7.90 9.56
C PHE A 47 -0.45 7.90 10.52
N ALA A 48 -0.76 9.06 11.11
CA ALA A 48 -1.86 9.20 12.07
C ALA A 48 -3.25 8.82 11.50
N ASN A 49 -3.42 8.88 10.17
CA ASN A 49 -4.62 8.44 9.47
C ASN A 49 -4.62 6.93 9.13
N ASN A 50 -3.69 6.14 9.68
CA ASN A 50 -3.40 4.74 9.34
C ASN A 50 -2.82 4.48 7.94
N ALA A 51 -2.43 5.51 7.19
CA ALA A 51 -1.75 5.30 5.92
C ALA A 51 -0.36 4.70 6.15
N THR A 52 0.03 3.74 5.31
CA THR A 52 1.42 3.27 5.24
C THR A 52 2.19 4.13 4.24
N ILE A 53 3.52 4.17 4.36
CA ILE A 53 4.36 4.84 3.35
C ILE A 53 4.09 4.32 1.95
N GLN A 54 3.94 2.99 1.82
CA GLN A 54 3.59 2.35 0.55
C GLN A 54 2.25 2.87 0.01
N TYR A 55 1.21 2.92 0.85
CA TYR A 55 -0.10 3.42 0.43
C TYR A 55 -0.04 4.89 -0.05
N VAL A 56 0.73 5.74 0.63
CA VAL A 56 0.93 7.13 0.21
C VAL A 56 1.63 7.19 -1.15
N ASN A 57 2.73 6.45 -1.32
CA ASN A 57 3.49 6.40 -2.57
C ASN A 57 2.65 5.89 -3.75
N ASP A 58 1.89 4.81 -3.53
CA ASP A 58 1.04 4.20 -4.55
C ASP A 58 -0.11 5.13 -4.95
N THR A 59 -0.70 5.83 -3.97
CA THR A 59 -1.76 6.82 -4.22
C THR A 59 -1.23 7.98 -5.05
N ILE A 60 -0.06 8.54 -4.70
CA ILE A 60 0.57 9.62 -5.49
C ILE A 60 0.85 9.13 -6.91
N THR A 61 1.47 7.96 -7.06
CA THR A 61 1.80 7.37 -8.37
C THR A 61 0.55 7.21 -9.23
N THR A 62 -0.50 6.63 -8.67
CA THR A 62 -1.77 6.38 -9.38
C THR A 62 -2.44 7.67 -9.80
N ARG A 63 -2.52 8.66 -8.89
CA ARG A 63 -3.19 9.94 -9.16
C ARG A 63 -2.39 10.80 -10.14
N CYS A 64 -1.07 10.77 -10.09
CA CYS A 64 -0.23 11.44 -11.08
C CYS A 64 -0.28 10.80 -12.45
N ALA A 65 -0.50 9.49 -12.56
CA ALA A 65 -0.68 8.81 -13.84
C ALA A 65 -2.04 9.10 -14.48
N LYS A 66 -3.11 9.22 -13.68
CA LYS A 66 -4.48 9.40 -14.20
C LYS A 66 -4.90 10.85 -14.38
N GLN A 67 -4.56 11.73 -13.44
CA GLN A 67 -4.94 13.15 -13.41
C GLN A 67 -6.45 13.43 -13.59
N ASP A 68 -7.31 12.48 -13.25
CA ASP A 68 -8.75 12.49 -13.52
C ASP A 68 -9.60 12.93 -12.31
N GLN A 69 -9.01 12.95 -11.11
CA GLN A 69 -9.69 13.20 -9.84
C GLN A 69 -8.70 13.74 -8.80
N ASP A 70 -9.23 14.38 -7.76
CA ASP A 70 -8.45 14.82 -6.61
C ASP A 70 -7.61 13.68 -5.99
N LEU A 71 -6.42 14.03 -5.54
CA LEU A 71 -5.57 13.17 -4.71
C LEU A 71 -5.91 13.45 -3.25
N ILE A 72 -6.59 12.52 -2.59
CA ILE A 72 -7.00 12.65 -1.19
C ILE A 72 -6.56 11.40 -0.42
N ILE A 73 -5.85 11.58 0.70
CA ILE A 73 -5.45 10.51 1.63
C ILE A 73 -6.09 10.76 2.99
N ALA A 74 -7.43 10.67 3.04
CA ALA A 74 -8.21 10.92 4.26
C ALA A 74 -8.03 9.81 5.31
N SER A 75 -7.88 8.58 4.88
CA SER A 75 -7.60 7.41 5.71
C SER A 75 -6.60 6.50 5.02
N GLY A 76 -5.91 5.68 5.80
CA GLY A 76 -5.10 4.59 5.29
C GLY A 76 -5.90 3.58 4.48
N PRO A 77 -5.21 2.60 3.89
CA PRO A 77 -5.88 1.58 3.09
C PRO A 77 -7.00 0.95 3.92
N PRO A 78 -8.16 0.65 3.33
CA PRO A 78 -9.18 -0.12 4.03
C PRO A 78 -8.49 -1.36 4.59
N LYS A 79 -8.69 -1.65 5.88
CA LYS A 79 -8.26 -2.94 6.44
C LYS A 79 -8.95 -3.99 5.59
N ASN A 80 -8.20 -4.63 4.69
CA ASN A 80 -8.70 -5.80 4.01
C ASN A 80 -9.03 -6.79 5.13
N SER A 81 -10.32 -6.91 5.45
CA SER A 81 -10.86 -8.07 6.16
C SER A 81 -10.29 -9.26 5.41
N GLY A 82 -9.46 -10.03 6.10
CA GLY A 82 -8.38 -10.80 5.47
C GLY A 82 -8.78 -11.48 4.17
N ILE A 83 -7.86 -11.49 3.21
CA ILE A 83 -7.83 -12.59 2.26
C ILE A 83 -7.65 -13.83 3.15
N LYS A 84 -8.76 -14.46 3.54
CA LYS A 84 -8.79 -15.86 3.90
C LYS A 84 -8.39 -16.57 2.62
N VAL A 85 -7.08 -16.69 2.39
CA VAL A 85 -6.56 -17.77 1.57
C VAL A 85 -7.16 -19.00 2.21
N ASN A 86 -8.09 -19.63 1.49
CA ASN A 86 -8.71 -20.88 1.89
C ASN A 86 -7.60 -21.92 2.01
N GLN A 87 -6.98 -21.98 3.19
CA GLN A 87 -6.00 -22.98 3.60
C GLN A 87 -6.62 -24.39 3.59
N LYS A 88 -7.91 -24.52 3.27
CA LYS A 88 -8.62 -25.78 3.08
C LYS A 88 -8.33 -26.49 1.75
N THR A 89 -7.79 -25.82 0.72
CA THR A 89 -7.61 -26.52 -0.58
C THR A 89 -6.36 -27.39 -0.62
N TYR A 90 -5.33 -27.11 0.20
CA TYR A 90 -4.10 -27.93 0.21
C TYR A 90 -4.23 -29.26 0.95
N VAL A 91 -5.16 -29.39 1.91
CA VAL A 91 -5.31 -30.62 2.69
C VAL A 91 -6.05 -31.72 1.90
N SER A 92 -6.80 -31.36 0.85
CA SER A 92 -7.54 -32.34 0.05
C SER A 92 -6.71 -33.03 -1.03
N VAL A 93 -5.56 -32.46 -1.43
CA VAL A 93 -4.73 -33.04 -2.49
C VAL A 93 -3.77 -34.10 -1.94
N VAL A 94 -3.28 -33.92 -0.71
CA VAL A 94 -2.39 -34.89 -0.05
C VAL A 94 -3.13 -36.20 0.28
N SER A 95 -4.40 -36.13 0.66
CA SER A 95 -5.22 -37.30 0.98
C SER A 95 -5.62 -38.12 -0.25
N ALA A 96 -5.77 -37.50 -1.43
CA ALA A 96 -6.04 -38.22 -2.66
C ALA A 96 -4.82 -39.04 -3.14
N LEU A 97 -3.61 -38.50 -3.05
CA LEU A 97 -2.37 -39.19 -3.48
C LEU A 97 -2.09 -40.48 -2.71
N LEU A 98 -2.44 -40.55 -1.43
CA LEU A 98 -2.25 -41.76 -0.61
C LEU A 98 -3.20 -42.90 -0.98
N VAL A 99 -4.42 -42.59 -1.44
CA VAL A 99 -5.39 -43.61 -1.89
C VAL A 99 -4.98 -44.21 -3.24
N PHE A 100 -4.44 -43.41 -4.16
CA PHE A 100 -3.92 -43.91 -5.43
C PHE A 100 -2.78 -44.92 -5.24
N LEU A 101 -1.82 -44.65 -4.35
CA LEU A 101 -0.70 -45.59 -4.11
C LEU A 101 -1.13 -46.92 -3.48
N ALA A 102 -2.24 -46.93 -2.73
CA ALA A 102 -2.77 -48.15 -2.11
C ALA A 102 -3.54 -49.04 -3.11
N ILE A 103 -4.22 -48.44 -4.10
CA ILE A 103 -5.00 -49.19 -5.10
C ILE A 103 -4.09 -49.78 -6.20
N PHE A 104 -3.00 -49.10 -6.55
CA PHE A 104 -2.07 -49.57 -7.60
C PHE A 104 -0.90 -50.44 -7.09
N ASN A 105 -0.83 -50.72 -5.78
CA ASN A 105 0.11 -51.69 -5.18
C ASN A 105 -0.60 -52.94 -4.60
N MET A 106 -1.85 -53.21 -5.01
CA MET A 106 -2.48 -54.54 -4.87
C MET A 106 -2.54 -55.25 -6.22
#